data_AF-A0A7X4DX10-F1
#
_entry.id   AF-A0A7X4DX10-F1
#
_cell.length_a   1.000
_cell.length_b   1.000
_cell.length_c   1.000
_cell.angle_alpha   90.00
_cell.angle_beta   90.00
_cell.angle_gamma   90.00
#
_symmetry.space_group_name_H-M   'P 1'
#
loop_
_entity.id
_entity.type
_entity.pdbx_description
1 polymer ?
#
loop_
_entity_poly.entity_id
_entity_poly.type
_entity_poly.pdbx_seq_one_letter_code
_entity_poly.pdbx_strand_id
1 'polypeptide(L)' 'LLTPGQAYRYEIDLWATSHVFLAGHRIRIEISSSCFPRFDRNPNTGTPVESESNLVPAAQTILHDTQHPSHITLPVIPR' A
#
# COMPACT_ATOMS: atom_id res chain seq x y z
N LEU A 1 -13.87 -6.56 -9.60
CA LEU A 1 -13.93 -6.84 -8.16
C LEU A 1 -12.88 -7.90 -7.81
N LEU A 2 -12.50 -7.99 -6.53
CA LEU A 2 -11.53 -8.98 -6.04
C LEU A 2 -12.26 -10.16 -5.39
N THR A 3 -11.62 -11.33 -5.38
CA THR A 3 -12.10 -12.51 -4.65
C THR A 3 -11.56 -12.49 -3.21
N PRO A 4 -12.40 -12.56 -2.17
CA PRO A 4 -11.94 -12.62 -0.78
C PRO A 4 -10.97 -13.78 -0.53
N GLY A 5 -9.87 -13.52 0.18
CA GLY A 5 -8.86 -14.53 0.50
C GLY A 5 -7.89 -14.89 -0.63
N GLN A 6 -8.16 -14.45 -1.87
CA GLN A 6 -7.24 -14.60 -2.99
C GLN A 6 -6.12 -13.54 -2.89
N ALA A 7 -4.87 -13.99 -3.01
CA ALA A 7 -3.73 -13.09 -3.08
C ALA A 7 -3.64 -12.43 -4.46
N TYR A 8 -3.34 -11.12 -4.47
CA TYR A 8 -3.11 -10.34 -5.68
C TYR A 8 -1.82 -9.53 -5.54
N ARG A 9 -1.04 -9.45 -6.63
CA ARG A 9 0.13 -8.57 -6.71
C ARG A 9 -0.32 -7.18 -7.13
N TYR A 10 0.08 -6.17 -6.36
CA TYR A 10 -0.14 -4.77 -6.70
C TYR A 10 1.18 -4.08 -7.03
N GLU A 11 1.12 -3.17 -7.99
CA GLU A 11 2.16 -2.16 -8.22
C GLU A 11 1.61 -0.82 -7.74
N ILE A 12 2.33 -0.17 -6.82
CA ILE A 12 1.93 1.10 -6.21
C ILE A 12 2.99 2.13 -6.57
N ASP A 13 2.59 3.17 -7.31
CA ASP A 13 3.45 4.30 -7.60
C ASP A 13 3.54 5.23 -6.37
N LEU A 14 4.73 5.30 -5.77
CA LEU A 14 5.02 6.12 -4.58
C LEU A 14 5.49 7.53 -4.93
N TRP A 15 5.56 7.86 -6.22
CA TRP A 15 6.17 9.07 -6.76
C TRP A 15 7.64 9.23 -6.34
N ALA A 16 8.22 10.41 -6.60
CA ALA A 16 9.64 10.64 -6.43
C ALA A 16 9.98 11.32 -5.10
N THR A 17 11.17 11.01 -4.59
CA THR A 17 11.84 11.76 -3.53
C THR A 17 13.35 11.73 -3.77
N SER A 18 14.09 12.67 -3.17
CA SER A 18 15.55 12.68 -3.15
C SER A 18 16.01 12.89 -1.71
N HIS A 19 16.63 11.87 -1.12
CA HIS A 19 17.01 11.90 0.28
C HIS A 19 18.27 11.07 0.54
N VAL A 20 19.17 11.59 1.37
CA VAL A 20 20.34 10.86 1.87
C VAL A 20 20.04 10.41 3.30
N PHE A 21 19.89 9.11 3.50
CA PHE A 21 19.82 8.54 4.84
C PHE A 21 21.23 8.51 5.45
N LEU A 22 21.44 9.30 6.50
CA LEU A 22 22.74 9.41 7.16
C LEU A 22 23.02 8.21 8.07
N ALA A 23 24.26 8.13 8.57
CA ALA A 23 24.62 7.14 9.58
C ALA A 23 23.68 7.26 10.80
N GLY A 24 23.16 6.12 11.25
CA GLY A 24 22.16 6.05 12.33
C GLY A 24 20.71 6.23 11.89
N HIS A 25 20.45 6.70 10.66
CA HIS A 25 19.08 6.74 10.12
C HIS A 25 18.61 5.34 9.72
N ARG A 26 17.30 5.17 9.58
CA ARG A 26 16.66 3.96 9.09
C ARG A 26 15.64 4.30 8.03
N ILE A 27 15.51 3.40 7.05
CA ILE A 27 14.39 3.42 6.11
C ILE A 27 13.24 2.67 6.78
N ARG A 28 12.05 3.27 6.77
CA ARG A 28 10.81 2.68 7.27
C ARG A 28 9.76 2.75 6.17
N ILE A 29 9.00 1.68 6.05
CA ILE A 29 7.86 1.57 5.13
C ILE A 29 6.62 1.38 6.00
N GLU A 30 5.58 2.16 5.72
CA GLU A 30 4.28 2.01 6.36
C GLU A 30 3.28 1.54 5.30
N ILE A 31 2.60 0.44 5.59
CA ILE A 31 1.58 -0.16 4.70
C ILE A 31 0.26 -0.06 5.43
N SER A 32 -0.74 0.54 4.77
CA SER A 32 -2.09 0.72 5.28
C SER A 32 -3.07 0.66 4.11
N SER A 33 -4.34 0.43 4.39
CA SER A 33 -5.43 0.46 3.41
C SER A 33 -6.10 1.85 3.29
N SER A 34 -5.52 2.89 3.91
CA SER A 34 -6.08 4.25 3.83
C SER A 34 -5.03 5.35 4.07
N CYS A 35 -5.30 6.54 3.53
CA CYS A 35 -4.57 7.77 3.79
C CYS A 35 -5.56 8.94 3.76
N PHE A 36 -6.59 8.92 4.62
CA PHE A 36 -7.56 10.01 4.72
C PHE A 36 -6.96 11.20 5.49
N PRO A 37 -7.22 12.46 5.11
CA PRO A 37 -8.11 12.93 4.04
C PRO A 37 -7.42 13.11 2.68
N ARG A 38 -6.18 12.65 2.50
CA ARG A 38 -5.48 12.77 1.21
C ARG A 38 -6.20 12.02 0.10
N PHE A 39 -6.75 10.84 0.41
CA PHE A 39 -7.62 10.08 -0.47
C PHE A 39 -8.93 9.71 0.25
N ASP A 40 -10.02 9.63 -0.52
CA ASP A 40 -11.29 9.14 -0.01
C ASP A 40 -11.17 7.68 0.45
N ARG A 41 -11.96 7.34 1.48
CA ARG A 41 -11.95 5.99 2.07
C ARG A 41 -12.62 5.02 1.11
N ASN A 42 -12.00 3.85 0.88
CA ASN A 42 -12.66 2.76 0.17
C ASN A 42 -13.75 2.13 1.08
N PRO A 43 -15.02 2.03 0.64
CA PRO A 43 -16.10 1.42 1.43
C PRO A 43 -15.97 -0.10 1.65
N ASN A 44 -15.15 -0.77 0.83
CA ASN A 44 -14.95 -2.22 0.78
C ASN A 44 -16.21 -3.03 0.42
N THR A 45 -17.18 -2.42 -0.25
CA THR A 45 -18.42 -3.06 -0.75
C THR A 45 -18.34 -3.45 -2.23
N GLY A 46 -17.41 -2.85 -2.98
CA GLY A 46 -17.30 -3.02 -4.43
C GLY A 46 -18.22 -2.09 -5.24
N THR A 47 -19.01 -1.24 -4.59
CA THR A 47 -19.81 -0.19 -5.23
C THR A 47 -18.97 1.09 -5.43
N PRO A 48 -19.39 2.01 -6.31
CA PRO A 48 -18.71 3.30 -6.49
C PRO A 48 -18.68 4.10 -5.19
N VAL A 49 -17.52 4.67 -4.86
CA VAL A 49 -17.25 5.33 -3.57
C VAL A 49 -18.22 6.48 -3.31
N GLU A 50 -18.52 7.27 -4.33
CA GLU A 50 -19.41 8.43 -4.29
C GLU A 50 -20.88 8.09 -4.00
N SER A 51 -21.26 6.83 -4.22
CA SER A 51 -22.65 6.35 -4.09
C SER A 51 -22.89 5.48 -2.86
N GLU A 52 -21.85 5.17 -2.09
CA GLU A 52 -21.91 4.19 -1.01
C GLU A 52 -21.90 4.84 0.37
N SER A 53 -22.96 4.58 1.14
CA SER A 53 -23.08 5.04 2.52
C SER A 53 -22.66 3.99 3.55
N ASN A 54 -22.61 2.71 3.16
CA ASN A 54 -22.28 1.61 4.05
C ASN A 54 -20.79 1.27 3.97
N LEU A 55 -20.11 1.34 5.10
CA LEU A 55 -18.70 0.96 5.20
C LEU A 55 -18.59 -0.43 5.81
N VAL A 56 -17.88 -1.32 5.13
CA VAL A 56 -17.62 -2.68 5.62
C VAL A 56 -16.15 -2.77 6.09
N PRO A 57 -15.88 -3.16 7.34
CA PRO A 57 -14.52 -3.43 7.78
C PRO A 57 -13.90 -4.57 6.96
N ALA A 58 -12.66 -4.38 6.54
CA ALA A 58 -11.92 -5.39 5.78
C ALA A 58 -10.61 -5.75 6.49
N ALA A 59 -10.41 -7.05 6.72
CA ALA A 59 -9.15 -7.57 7.20
C ALA A 59 -8.17 -7.69 6.03
N GLN A 60 -7.03 -7.00 6.14
CA GLN A 60 -6.01 -6.96 5.10
C GLN A 60 -4.80 -7.79 5.53
N THR A 61 -4.25 -8.58 4.60
CA THR A 61 -3.05 -9.39 4.84
C THR A 61 -2.00 -9.02 3.82
N ILE A 62 -0.81 -8.68 4.28
CA ILE A 62 0.36 -8.44 3.43
C ILE A 62 1.22 -9.70 3.43
N LEU A 63 1.33 -10.36 2.29
CA LEU A 63 2.21 -11.51 2.11
C LEU A 63 3.61 -11.01 1.75
N HIS A 64 4.63 -11.49 2.47
CA HIS A 64 6.04 -11.10 2.30
C HIS A 64 6.97 -12.30 2.55
N ASP A 65 6.58 -13.45 2.02
CA ASP A 65 7.38 -14.68 2.08
C ASP A 65 8.11 -14.91 0.74
N THR A 66 8.82 -16.04 0.61
CA THR A 66 9.59 -16.37 -0.60
C THR A 66 8.72 -16.63 -1.84
N GLN A 67 7.47 -17.06 -1.66
CA GLN A 67 6.51 -17.24 -2.76
C GLN A 67 5.81 -15.92 -3.12
N HIS A 68 5.74 -14.99 -2.17
CA HIS A 68 5.14 -13.66 -2.31
C HIS A 68 6.13 -12.55 -1.95
N PRO A 69 7.17 -12.29 -2.76
CA PRO A 69 8.26 -11.38 -2.42
C PRO A 69 7.87 -9.90 -2.60
N SER A 70 6.87 -9.44 -1.84
CA SER A 70 6.47 -8.03 -1.79
C SER A 70 7.66 -7.16 -1.40
N HIS A 71 7.88 -6.02 -2.05
CA HIS A 71 9.06 -5.19 -1.79
C HIS A 71 8.79 -3.73 -2.15
N ILE A 72 9.70 -2.85 -1.72
CA ILE A 72 9.82 -1.49 -2.25
C ILE A 72 11.04 -1.43 -3.18
N THR A 73 10.90 -0.75 -4.31
CA THR A 73 12.03 -0.46 -5.21
C THR A 73 12.58 0.92 -4.89
N LEU A 74 13.84 0.99 -4.45
CA LEU A 74 14.51 2.26 -4.17
C LEU A 74 15.56 2.55 -5.25
N PRO A 75 15.54 3.74 -5.88
CA PRO A 75 16.56 4.14 -6.84
C PRO A 75 17.84 4.56 -6.10
N VAL A 76 18.64 3.56 -5.69
CA VAL A 76 19.91 3.81 -4.99
C VAL A 76 20.92 4.44 -5.94
N ILE A 77 21.38 5.64 -5.59
CA ILE A 77 22.40 6.36 -6.36
C ILE A 77 23.78 6.04 -5.75
N PRO A 78 24.65 5.31 -6.47
CA PRO A 78 26.01 5.06 -6.01
C PRO A 78 26.81 6.37 -5.97
N ARG A 79 27.77 6.43 -5.05
CA ARG A 79 28.73 7.54 -4.97
C ARG A 79 30.05 7.13 -5.60
#